data_AF-A0A1Q6I1R6-F1
#
_entry.id   AF-A0A1Q6I1R6-F1
#
_cell.length_a   1.000
_cell.length_b   1.000
_cell.length_c   1.000
_cell.angle_alpha   90.00
_cell.angle_beta   90.00
_cell.angle_gamma   90.00
#
_symmetry.space_group_name_H-M   'P 1'
#
loop_
_entity.id
_entity.type
_entity.pdbx_description
1 polymer ?
#
loop_
_entity_poly.entity_id
_entity_poly.type
_entity_poly.pdbx_seq_one_letter_code
_entity_poly.pdbx_strand_id
1 'polypeptide(L)'
;MGKKEEYKEKNLRFLEEVATGEGVVKLPCGVLYKEIEKGTGVVSPELTDVVSVHYRGTLANGREFDNSWKRGCPEAFRLNQVIEGWQEALRRMHVGDRWMIYIPYTLGYGTRTSGPIPGYSTLLFEVELLGIA
;
A
#
# COMPACT_ATOMS: atom_id res chain seq x y z
N MET A 1 -14.16 22.77 -13.21
CA MET A 1 -13.08 21.90 -12.68
C MET A 1 -12.87 20.76 -13.66
N GLY A 2 -11.64 20.44 -14.06
CA GLY A 2 -11.39 19.34 -14.99
C GLY A 2 -11.57 17.99 -14.31
N LYS A 3 -12.03 16.95 -15.04
CA LYS A 3 -12.24 15.58 -14.51
C LYS A 3 -11.03 15.03 -13.75
N LYS A 4 -9.81 15.40 -14.19
CA LYS A 4 -8.56 14.98 -13.54
C LYS A 4 -8.34 15.65 -12.18
N GLU A 5 -8.70 16.92 -12.04
CA GLU A 5 -8.56 17.65 -10.77
C GLU A 5 -9.61 17.17 -9.78
N GLU A 6 -10.86 16.98 -10.22
CA GLU A 6 -11.92 16.40 -9.38
C GLU A 6 -11.53 15.00 -8.88
N TYR A 7 -10.91 14.18 -9.72
CA TYR A 7 -10.41 12.87 -9.33
C TYR A 7 -9.30 12.97 -8.27
N LYS A 8 -8.34 13.89 -8.46
CA LYS A 8 -7.28 14.15 -7.49
C LYS A 8 -7.85 14.60 -6.14
N GLU A 9 -8.74 15.58 -6.13
CA GLU A 9 -9.37 16.09 -4.90
C GLU A 9 -10.16 15.00 -4.17
N LYS A 10 -10.91 14.15 -4.89
CA LYS A 10 -11.61 13.00 -4.29
C LYS A 10 -10.66 12.03 -3.62
N ASN A 11 -9.51 11.72 -4.24
CA ASN A 11 -8.52 10.80 -3.67
C ASN A 11 -7.81 11.41 -2.45
N LEU A 12 -7.54 12.72 -2.46
CA LEU A 12 -6.96 13.43 -1.33
C LEU A 12 -7.92 13.45 -0.14
N ARG A 13 -9.19 13.81 -0.37
CA ARG A 13 -10.22 13.80 0.66
C ARG A 13 -10.44 12.41 1.25
N PHE A 14 -10.49 11.39 0.40
CA PHE A 14 -10.59 10.00 0.86
C PHE A 14 -9.45 9.65 1.83
N LEU A 15 -8.21 10.07 1.52
CA LEU A 15 -7.06 9.80 2.39
C LEU A 15 -7.16 10.56 3.72
N GLU A 16 -7.65 11.79 3.71
CA GLU A 16 -7.93 12.58 4.93
C GLU A 16 -9.01 11.92 5.81
N GLU A 17 -10.08 11.42 5.19
CA GLU A 17 -11.14 10.69 5.88
C GLU A 17 -10.59 9.41 6.54
N VAL A 18 -9.83 8.60 5.78
CA VAL A 18 -9.17 7.39 6.30
C VAL A 18 -8.24 7.71 7.47
N ALA A 19 -7.50 8.82 7.43
CA ALA A 19 -6.58 9.20 8.50
C ALA A 19 -7.26 9.46 9.85
N THR A 20 -8.58 9.70 9.86
CA THR A 20 -9.37 9.87 11.09
C THR A 20 -10.00 8.57 11.59
N GLY A 21 -9.84 7.47 10.85
CA GLY A 21 -10.38 6.17 11.19
C GLY A 21 -9.70 5.54 12.41
N GLU A 22 -10.47 4.78 13.19
CA GLU A 22 -9.97 4.08 14.36
C GLU A 22 -8.90 3.03 14.00
N GLY A 23 -7.78 3.08 14.72
CA GLY A 23 -6.63 2.20 14.53
C GLY A 23 -5.78 2.54 13.31
N VAL A 24 -6.07 3.65 12.60
CA VAL A 24 -5.24 4.12 11.49
C VAL A 24 -4.08 4.96 12.05
N VAL A 25 -2.87 4.62 11.61
CA VAL A 25 -1.63 5.31 11.96
C VAL A 25 -1.09 6.02 10.72
N LYS A 26 -0.71 7.29 10.88
CA LYS A 26 -0.09 8.10 9.82
C LYS A 26 1.43 8.13 9.99
N LEU A 27 2.15 7.70 8.97
CA LEU A 27 3.59 7.82 8.90
C LEU A 27 4.02 9.25 8.51
N PRO A 28 5.23 9.70 8.89
CA PRO A 28 5.73 11.05 8.55
C PRO A 28 5.75 11.34 7.04
N CYS A 29 5.97 10.32 6.20
CA CYS A 29 5.95 10.42 4.75
C CYS A 29 4.54 10.57 4.14
N GLY A 30 3.48 10.38 4.94
CA GLY A 30 2.09 10.50 4.51
C GLY A 30 1.40 9.18 4.15
N VAL A 31 2.11 8.05 4.16
CA VAL A 31 1.49 6.72 4.14
C VAL A 31 0.65 6.53 5.41
N LEU A 32 -0.53 5.95 5.26
CA LEU A 32 -1.33 5.49 6.39
C LEU A 32 -1.34 3.98 6.43
N TYR A 33 -1.45 3.39 7.61
CA TYR A 33 -1.71 1.97 7.72
C TYR A 33 -2.64 1.68 8.90
N LYS A 34 -3.27 0.50 8.86
CA LYS A 34 -4.01 -0.09 9.96
C LYS A 34 -3.58 -1.54 10.08
N GLU A 35 -3.15 -1.93 11.27
CA GLU A 35 -2.86 -3.33 11.58
C GLU A 35 -4.17 -4.12 11.62
N ILE A 36 -4.25 -5.17 10.79
CA ILE A 36 -5.37 -6.12 10.77
C ILE A 36 -5.02 -7.30 11.67
N GLU A 37 -3.80 -7.81 11.53
CA GLU A 37 -3.28 -8.92 12.32
C GLU A 37 -1.81 -8.68 12.61
N LYS A 38 -1.42 -9.04 13.84
CA LYS A 38 -0.05 -8.94 14.31
C LYS A 38 0.65 -10.29 14.17
N GLY A 39 1.75 -10.30 13.45
CA GLY A 39 2.62 -11.44 13.29
C GLY A 39 3.46 -11.75 14.53
N THR A 40 4.21 -12.83 14.43
CA THR A 40 5.14 -13.27 15.47
C THR A 40 6.60 -12.92 15.15
N GLY A 41 6.86 -12.36 13.96
CA GLY A 41 8.19 -11.92 13.55
C GLY A 41 8.72 -10.79 14.44
N VAL A 42 10.04 -10.71 14.55
CA VAL A 42 10.74 -9.68 15.33
C VAL A 42 11.71 -8.84 14.49
N VAL A 43 11.89 -9.23 13.23
CA VAL A 43 12.76 -8.54 12.26
C VAL A 43 11.88 -7.87 11.21
N SER A 44 12.18 -6.61 10.91
CA SER A 44 11.61 -5.89 9.78
C SER A 44 12.55 -5.91 8.58
N PRO A 45 12.03 -5.89 7.35
CA PRO A 45 12.85 -5.87 6.13
C PRO A 45 13.71 -4.61 6.02
N GLU A 46 14.89 -4.75 5.43
CA GLU A 46 15.69 -3.65 4.87
C GLU A 46 15.35 -3.41 3.39
N LEU A 47 15.77 -2.26 2.84
CA LEU A 47 15.49 -1.90 1.44
C LEU A 47 16.11 -2.88 0.43
N THR A 48 17.21 -3.53 0.79
CA THR A 48 17.92 -4.46 -0.07
C THR A 48 17.32 -5.86 -0.07
N ASP A 49 16.47 -6.18 0.92
CA ASP A 49 15.93 -7.51 1.12
C ASP A 49 14.90 -7.87 0.06
N VAL A 50 14.70 -9.17 -0.11
CA VAL A 50 13.56 -9.72 -0.84
C VAL A 50 12.48 -10.08 0.15
N VAL A 51 11.30 -9.49 -0.01
CA VAL A 51 10.10 -9.80 0.77
C VAL A 51 9.20 -10.73 -0.01
N SER A 52 8.61 -11.70 0.68
CA SER A 52 7.52 -12.53 0.15
C SER A 52 6.22 -12.07 0.77
N VAL A 53 5.22 -11.74 -0.06
CA VAL A 53 3.96 -11.19 0.42
C VAL A 53 2.76 -11.82 -0.28
N HIS A 54 1.66 -11.89 0.45
CA HIS A 54 0.35 -11.83 -0.17
C HIS A 54 -0.18 -10.39 -0.12
N TYR A 55 -0.85 -9.97 -1.17
CA TYR A 55 -1.48 -8.66 -1.25
C TYR A 55 -2.70 -8.60 -2.18
N ARG A 56 -3.52 -7.57 -1.96
CA ARG A 56 -4.63 -7.11 -2.80
C ARG A 56 -4.59 -5.60 -2.92
N GLY A 57 -4.43 -5.11 -4.13
CA GLY A 57 -4.43 -3.69 -4.48
C GLY A 57 -5.78 -3.23 -5.02
N THR A 58 -6.35 -2.19 -4.42
CA THR A 58 -7.59 -1.54 -4.87
C THR A 58 -7.43 -0.02 -4.95
N LEU A 59 -8.22 0.63 -5.80
CA LEU A 59 -8.35 2.09 -5.81
C LEU A 59 -9.34 2.55 -4.72
N ALA A 60 -9.35 3.85 -4.40
CA ALA A 60 -10.28 4.43 -3.43
C ALA A 60 -11.78 4.20 -3.76
N ASN A 61 -12.11 3.90 -5.02
CA ASN A 61 -13.46 3.53 -5.45
C ASN A 61 -13.78 2.03 -5.31
N GLY A 62 -12.90 1.24 -4.68
CA GLY A 62 -13.05 -0.21 -4.49
C GLY A 62 -12.65 -1.07 -5.69
N ARG A 63 -12.28 -0.47 -6.84
CA ARG A 63 -11.85 -1.26 -8.01
C ARG A 63 -10.51 -1.93 -7.70
N GLU A 64 -10.51 -3.26 -7.70
CA GLU A 64 -9.30 -4.08 -7.64
C GLU A 64 -8.49 -3.93 -8.94
N PHE A 65 -7.19 -3.76 -8.81
CA PHE A 65 -6.25 -3.72 -9.94
C PHE A 65 -5.23 -4.85 -9.89
N ASP A 66 -4.99 -5.44 -8.72
CA ASP A 66 -4.04 -6.54 -8.56
C ASP A 66 -4.35 -7.37 -7.30
N ASN A 67 -4.18 -8.69 -7.34
CA ASN A 67 -4.51 -9.59 -6.24
C ASN A 67 -3.76 -10.92 -6.35
N SER A 68 -2.80 -11.13 -5.46
CA SER A 68 -2.00 -12.37 -5.38
C SER A 68 -2.81 -13.59 -4.89
N TRP A 69 -3.76 -13.41 -3.96
CA TRP A 69 -4.60 -14.51 -3.49
C TRP A 69 -5.45 -15.11 -4.62
N LYS A 70 -5.92 -14.28 -5.56
CA LYS A 70 -6.62 -14.75 -6.76
C LYS A 70 -5.72 -15.52 -7.73
N ARG A 71 -4.41 -15.23 -7.74
CA ARG A 71 -3.42 -16.00 -8.51
C ARG A 71 -3.04 -17.32 -7.84
N GLY A 72 -3.29 -17.44 -6.54
CA GLY A 72 -3.01 -18.66 -5.77
C GLY A 72 -1.56 -18.83 -5.35
N CYS A 73 -0.71 -17.82 -5.55
CA CYS A 73 0.68 -17.82 -5.10
C CYS A 73 1.09 -16.45 -4.51
N PRO A 74 1.95 -16.44 -3.47
CA PRO A 74 2.60 -15.22 -3.03
C PRO A 74 3.50 -14.62 -4.10
N GLU A 75 3.79 -13.34 -3.96
CA GLU A 75 4.71 -12.62 -4.84
C GLU A 75 5.97 -12.23 -4.07
N ALA A 76 7.13 -12.32 -4.73
CA ALA A 76 8.41 -11.94 -4.15
C ALA A 76 8.92 -10.66 -4.80
N PHE A 77 9.26 -9.67 -3.99
CA PHE A 77 9.75 -8.37 -4.46
C PHE A 77 11.05 -8.01 -3.76
N ARG A 78 11.99 -7.44 -4.51
CA ARG A 78 13.06 -6.67 -3.87
C ARG A 78 12.49 -5.33 -3.41
N LEU A 79 12.66 -5.00 -2.13
CA LEU A 79 11.92 -3.89 -1.54
C LEU A 79 12.26 -2.54 -2.20
N ASN A 80 13.52 -2.29 -2.54
CA ASN A 80 13.94 -1.08 -3.26
C ASN A 80 13.48 -0.99 -4.74
N GLN A 81 12.74 -1.98 -5.25
CA GLN A 81 12.21 -2.01 -6.63
C GLN A 81 10.69 -1.83 -6.71
N VAL A 82 10.01 -1.64 -5.57
CA VAL A 82 8.57 -1.31 -5.53
C VAL A 82 8.33 0.15 -5.22
N ILE A 83 7.07 0.60 -5.28
CA ILE A 83 6.69 1.98 -4.99
C ILE A 83 7.14 2.41 -3.58
N GLU A 84 7.50 3.68 -3.41
CA GLU A 84 8.04 4.21 -2.15
C GLU A 84 7.10 3.98 -0.95
N GLY A 85 5.78 4.03 -1.17
CA GLY A 85 4.82 3.75 -0.12
C GLY A 85 4.89 2.32 0.44
N TRP A 86 5.23 1.34 -0.41
CA TRP A 86 5.50 -0.03 0.04
C TRP A 86 6.81 -0.11 0.81
N GLN A 87 7.85 0.59 0.34
CA GLN A 87 9.14 0.65 1.04
C GLN A 87 8.98 1.19 2.46
N GLU A 88 8.22 2.27 2.64
CA GLU A 88 8.01 2.89 3.95
C GLU A 88 7.13 2.05 4.89
N ALA A 89 6.13 1.35 4.35
CA ALA A 89 5.22 0.53 5.15
C ALA A 89 5.86 -0.81 5.54
N LEU A 90 6.40 -1.56 4.58
CA LEU A 90 6.91 -2.91 4.81
C LEU A 90 8.11 -2.93 5.75
N ARG A 91 8.96 -1.89 5.75
CA ARG A 91 10.08 -1.75 6.70
C ARG A 91 9.64 -1.56 8.17
N ARG A 92 8.34 -1.46 8.42
CA ARG A 92 7.74 -1.37 9.75
C ARG A 92 6.91 -2.61 10.10
N MET A 93 6.70 -3.49 9.11
CA MET A 93 6.04 -4.77 9.30
C MET A 93 7.07 -5.82 9.74
N HIS A 94 6.55 -6.89 10.32
CA HIS A 94 7.27 -8.10 10.68
C HIS A 94 6.60 -9.28 9.99
N VAL A 95 7.34 -10.39 9.88
CA VAL A 95 6.78 -11.62 9.31
C VAL A 95 5.54 -12.06 10.11
N GLY A 96 4.45 -12.32 9.39
CA GLY A 96 3.12 -12.63 9.88
C GLY A 96 2.20 -11.41 10.03
N ASP A 97 2.72 -10.18 9.94
CA ASP A 97 1.86 -9.00 9.99
C ASP A 97 0.95 -8.94 8.76
N ARG A 98 -0.32 -8.61 9.00
CA ARG A 98 -1.28 -8.27 7.95
C ARG A 98 -1.79 -6.87 8.16
N TRP A 99 -1.52 -5.99 7.22
CA TRP A 99 -1.87 -4.57 7.31
C TRP A 99 -2.77 -4.14 6.15
N MET A 100 -3.64 -3.18 6.43
CA MET A 100 -4.23 -2.33 5.40
C MET A 100 -3.37 -1.08 5.25
N ILE A 101 -2.84 -0.82 4.07
CA ILE A 101 -1.91 0.27 3.77
C ILE A 101 -2.58 1.21 2.76
N TYR A 102 -2.52 2.51 3.02
CA TYR A 102 -3.09 3.56 2.18
C TYR A 102 -1.98 4.50 1.72
N ILE A 103 -1.76 4.57 0.42
CA ILE A 103 -0.61 5.22 -0.19
C ILE A 103 -1.08 6.43 -1.00
N PRO A 104 -0.65 7.65 -0.66
CA PRO A 104 -0.93 8.82 -1.47
C PRO A 104 -0.27 8.69 -2.85
N TYR A 105 -0.84 9.32 -3.87
CA TYR A 105 -0.31 9.22 -5.24
C TYR A 105 1.17 9.62 -5.36
N THR A 106 1.66 10.51 -4.49
CA THR A 106 3.05 10.97 -4.45
C THR A 106 4.05 9.87 -4.10
N LEU A 107 3.61 8.84 -3.37
CA LEU A 107 4.40 7.66 -2.99
C LEU A 107 3.94 6.38 -3.73
N GLY A 108 3.02 6.54 -4.69
CA GLY A 108 2.52 5.50 -5.59
C GLY A 108 3.00 5.72 -7.02
N TYR A 109 2.06 5.82 -7.96
CA TYR A 109 2.36 6.00 -9.40
C TYR A 109 2.32 7.46 -9.88
N GLY A 110 2.19 8.43 -8.97
CA GLY A 110 2.31 9.85 -9.30
C GLY A 110 1.13 10.42 -10.09
N THR A 111 1.44 11.33 -11.02
CA THR A 111 0.44 12.16 -11.74
C THR A 111 0.03 11.58 -13.10
N ARG A 112 0.66 10.46 -13.50
CA ARG A 112 0.46 9.77 -14.78
C ARG A 112 -0.28 8.46 -14.54
N THR A 113 -0.98 8.00 -15.57
CA THR A 113 -1.63 6.69 -15.56
C THR A 113 -0.58 5.58 -15.66
N SER A 114 -0.76 4.51 -14.88
CA SER A 114 0.08 3.31 -14.91
C SER A 114 -0.83 2.09 -15.08
N GLY A 115 -0.87 1.50 -16.28
CA GLY A 115 -1.79 0.41 -16.61
C GLY A 115 -3.25 0.73 -16.22
N PRO A 116 -3.89 -0.05 -15.33
CA PRO A 116 -5.26 0.19 -14.87
C PRO A 116 -5.38 1.30 -13.80
N ILE A 117 -4.30 1.95 -13.40
CA ILE A 117 -4.27 2.94 -12.30
C ILE A 117 -4.23 4.35 -12.87
N PRO A 118 -5.28 5.17 -12.71
CA PRO A 118 -5.26 6.58 -13.13
C PRO A 118 -4.19 7.39 -12.37
N GLY A 119 -3.69 8.46 -13.00
CA GLY A 119 -2.85 9.42 -12.29
C GLY A 119 -3.61 10.09 -11.13
N TYR A 120 -2.88 10.44 -10.06
CA TYR A 120 -3.42 10.95 -8.79
C TYR A 120 -4.23 9.94 -7.96
N SER A 121 -4.12 8.64 -8.24
CA SER A 121 -4.80 7.62 -7.44
C SER A 121 -4.19 7.48 -6.05
N THR A 122 -5.04 7.45 -5.03
CA THR A 122 -4.73 6.83 -3.75
C THR A 122 -4.82 5.32 -3.90
N LEU A 123 -3.78 4.61 -3.48
CA LEU A 123 -3.71 3.14 -3.57
C LEU A 123 -3.98 2.54 -2.20
N LEU A 124 -4.78 1.49 -2.19
CA LEU A 124 -5.11 0.73 -1.00
C LEU A 124 -4.56 -0.68 -1.18
N PHE A 125 -3.79 -1.14 -0.21
CA PHE A 125 -3.22 -2.46 -0.22
C PHE A 125 -3.53 -3.18 1.07
N GLU A 126 -4.23 -4.30 0.98
CA GLU A 126 -4.20 -5.29 2.03
C GLU A 126 -2.97 -6.16 1.79
N VAL A 127 -2.04 -6.23 2.75
CA VAL A 127 -0.75 -6.92 2.60
C VAL A 127 -0.50 -7.80 3.80
N GLU A 128 -0.04 -9.02 3.55
CA GLU A 128 0.44 -9.99 4.53
C GLU A 128 1.91 -10.30 4.23
N LEU A 129 2.80 -10.03 5.19
CA LEU A 129 4.24 -10.28 5.04
C LEU A 129 4.57 -11.71 5.46
N LEU A 130 4.99 -12.54 4.51
CA LEU A 130 5.21 -13.98 4.72
C LEU A 130 6.67 -14.32 5.02
N GLY A 131 7.62 -13.51 4.57
CA GLY A 131 9.04 -13.79 4.76
C GLY A 131 9.96 -12.69 4.25
N ILE A 132 11.23 -12.77 4.66
CA ILE A 132 12.34 -11.87 4.33
C ILE A 132 13.54 -12.75 3.97
N ALA A 133 14.25 -12.42 2.89
CA ALA A 133 15.41 -13.15 2.38
C ALA A 133 16.53 -12.22 1.92
#